data_AF-A0A8X6Y264-F1
#
_entry.id   AF-A0A8X6Y264-F1
#
_cell.length_a   1.000
_cell.length_b   1.000
_cell.length_c   1.000
_cell.angle_alpha   90.00
_cell.angle_beta   90.00
_cell.angle_gamma   90.00
#
_symmetry.space_group_name_H-M   'P 1'
#
loop_
_entity.id
_entity.type
_entity.pdbx_description
1 polymer ?
#
loop_
_entity_poly.entity_id
_entity_poly.type
_entity_poly.pdbx_seq_one_letter_code
_entity_poly.pdbx_strand_id
1 'polypeptide(L)'
;MFQDEMNPADVLSHGGSPRHLLESRWFEGLESGFLGDAKTWPKNELQCEAKVLDCERRKIKLCNFNVTDKRETWYSIKFSNYHSIIWMTAWVLRFLSNCSTQSRNINLKELFASEIKKAKNTLICSVQREYFS
;
A
#
# COMPACT_ATOMS: atom_id res chain seq x y z
N MET A 1 3.11 -44.70 5.00
CA MET A 1 2.07 -44.10 4.14
C MET A 1 0.98 -43.66 5.10
N PHE A 2 1.10 -42.45 5.65
CA PHE A 2 0.13 -41.95 6.63
C PHE A 2 -1.07 -41.45 5.84
N GLN A 3 -2.27 -41.96 6.17
CA GLN A 3 -3.53 -41.44 5.66
C GLN A 3 -3.66 -39.99 6.15
N ASP A 4 -3.42 -39.03 5.24
CA ASP A 4 -3.85 -37.63 5.35
C ASP A 4 -5.37 -37.54 5.24
N GLU A 5 -6.08 -38.32 6.05
CA GLU A 5 -7.53 -38.22 6.13
C GLU A 5 -7.86 -37.02 7.01
N MET A 6 -8.04 -35.90 6.30
CA MET A 6 -8.91 -34.75 6.62
C MET A 6 -8.23 -33.49 7.18
N ASN A 7 -7.13 -33.03 6.56
CA ASN A 7 -6.84 -31.59 6.59
C ASN A 7 -7.85 -30.84 5.70
N PRO A 8 -8.71 -29.97 6.24
CA PRO A 8 -9.70 -29.24 5.46
C PRO A 8 -9.07 -28.31 4.41
N ALA A 9 -7.85 -27.81 4.64
CA ALA A 9 -7.15 -26.96 3.69
C ALA A 9 -6.72 -27.75 2.43
N ASP A 10 -6.33 -29.01 2.60
CA ASP A 10 -5.92 -29.85 1.48
C ASP A 10 -7.12 -30.26 0.63
N VAL A 11 -8.26 -30.56 1.27
CA VAL A 11 -9.51 -30.87 0.55
C VAL A 11 -9.91 -29.72 -0.39
N LEU A 12 -9.83 -28.46 0.08
CA LEU A 12 -10.12 -27.31 -0.78
C LEU A 12 -9.06 -27.08 -1.86
N SER A 13 -7.77 -27.27 -1.52
CA SER A 13 -6.66 -27.04 -2.45
C SER A 13 -6.63 -28.05 -3.60
N HIS A 14 -7.15 -29.26 -3.40
CA HIS A 14 -7.27 -30.30 -4.43
C HIS A 14 -8.58 -30.20 -5.26
N GLY A 15 -9.35 -29.12 -5.10
CA GLY A 15 -10.59 -28.91 -5.86
C GLY A 15 -11.81 -29.63 -5.27
N GLY A 16 -11.77 -29.99 -3.98
CA GLY A 16 -12.90 -30.54 -3.26
C GLY A 16 -14.09 -29.57 -3.25
N SER A 17 -15.29 -30.10 -3.46
CA SER A 17 -16.50 -29.27 -3.45
C SER A 17 -16.82 -28.79 -2.02
N PRO A 18 -17.44 -27.61 -1.86
CA PRO A 18 -17.86 -27.12 -0.54
C PRO A 18 -18.83 -28.07 0.18
N ARG A 19 -19.62 -28.86 -0.56
CA ARG A 19 -20.52 -29.88 -0.01
C ARG A 19 -19.75 -31.03 0.64
N HIS A 20 -18.68 -31.48 -0.01
CA HIS A 20 -17.82 -32.54 0.52
C HIS A 20 -17.15 -32.12 1.84
N LEU A 21 -16.78 -30.84 1.95
CA LEU A 21 -16.26 -30.26 3.19
C LEU A 21 -17.31 -30.17 4.30
N LEU A 22 -18.59 -29.93 3.97
CA LEU A 22 -19.66 -29.92 4.98
C LEU A 22 -19.97 -31.33 5.49
N GLU A 23 -19.95 -32.32 4.60
CA GLU A 23 -20.18 -33.73 4.93
C GLU A 23 -19.07 -34.32 5.81
N SER A 24 -17.84 -33.83 5.67
CA SER A 24 -16.70 -34.31 6.44
C SER A 24 -16.68 -33.88 7.91
N ARG A 25 -17.56 -32.93 8.30
CA ARG A 25 -17.63 -32.42 9.67
C ARG A 25 -16.27 -32.04 10.25
N TRP A 26 -15.35 -31.54 9.42
CA TRP A 26 -14.00 -31.13 9.84
C TRP A 26 -14.00 -30.15 11.04
N PHE A 27 -15.09 -29.39 11.19
CA PHE A 27 -15.31 -28.42 12.26
C PHE A 27 -15.75 -29.05 13.59
N GLU A 28 -16.16 -30.33 13.61
CA GLU A 28 -16.41 -31.09 14.84
C GLU A 28 -15.09 -31.55 15.50
N GLY A 29 -13.96 -31.27 14.84
CA GLY A 29 -12.61 -31.61 15.26
C GLY A 29 -12.28 -33.03 14.85
N LEU A 30 -11.16 -33.22 14.13
CA LEU A 30 -10.51 -34.54 14.05
C LEU A 30 -10.48 -35.12 15.47
N GLU A 31 -11.26 -36.17 15.74
CA GLU A 31 -11.73 -36.60 17.08
C GLU A 31 -10.62 -36.91 18.11
N SER A 32 -9.35 -36.72 17.78
CA SER A 32 -8.21 -36.91 18.69
C SER A 32 -7.13 -35.81 18.62
N GLY A 33 -7.14 -34.93 17.61
CA GLY A 33 -6.02 -34.04 17.30
C GLY A 33 -6.18 -32.61 17.78
N PHE A 34 -7.30 -31.95 17.42
CA PHE A 34 -7.47 -30.51 17.66
C PHE A 34 -8.12 -30.17 19.01
N LEU A 35 -8.94 -31.08 19.57
CA LEU A 35 -9.62 -30.92 20.86
C LEU A 35 -9.02 -31.81 21.98
N GLY A 36 -8.04 -32.66 21.67
CA GLY A 36 -7.38 -33.54 22.64
C GLY A 36 -6.33 -32.83 23.51
N ASP A 37 -5.96 -33.43 24.64
CA ASP A 37 -4.88 -32.95 25.52
C ASP A 37 -3.57 -32.82 24.70
N ALA A 38 -2.74 -31.81 24.99
CA ALA A 38 -1.51 -31.52 24.24
C ALA A 38 -0.54 -32.73 24.18
N LYS A 39 -0.72 -33.70 25.08
CA LYS A 39 0.05 -34.95 25.14
C LYS A 39 -0.34 -35.98 24.08
N THR A 40 -1.58 -35.95 23.57
CA THR A 40 -2.06 -36.87 22.52
C THR A 40 -1.78 -36.35 21.12
N TRP A 41 -1.24 -35.14 21.01
CA TRP A 41 -0.89 -34.57 19.72
C TRP A 41 0.21 -35.41 19.06
N PRO A 42 0.11 -35.65 17.74
CA PRO A 42 1.20 -36.32 17.03
C PRO A 42 2.45 -35.47 17.19
N LYS A 43 3.44 -36.02 17.89
CA LYS A 43 4.79 -35.44 17.96
C LYS A 43 5.49 -35.75 16.64
N ASN A 44 4.97 -35.21 15.54
CA ASN A 44 5.66 -35.27 14.27
C ASN A 44 6.86 -34.35 14.38
N GLU A 45 8.04 -34.94 14.60
CA GLU A 45 9.27 -34.32 14.13
C GLU A 45 9.08 -34.16 12.62
N LEU A 46 8.85 -32.92 12.19
CA LEU A 46 8.70 -32.57 10.79
C LEU A 46 10.00 -32.95 10.07
N GLN A 47 10.04 -34.14 9.49
CA GLN A 47 11.08 -34.56 8.55
C GLN A 47 10.80 -33.87 7.21
N CYS A 48 10.87 -32.54 7.20
CA CYS A 48 10.77 -31.75 5.99
C CYS A 48 12.16 -31.66 5.35
N GLU A 49 12.33 -32.23 4.17
CA GLU A 49 13.53 -32.03 3.36
C GLU A 49 13.72 -30.52 3.12
N ALA A 50 14.93 -30.00 3.39
CA ALA A 50 15.22 -28.57 3.33
C ALA A 50 14.82 -27.90 2.00
N LYS A 51 14.84 -28.67 0.90
CA LYS A 51 14.38 -28.23 -0.43
C LYS A 51 12.91 -27.80 -0.45
N VAL A 52 12.02 -28.50 0.27
CA VAL A 52 10.58 -28.18 0.30
C VAL A 52 10.33 -26.89 1.06
N LEU A 53 11.07 -26.65 2.16
CA LEU A 53 11.01 -25.39 2.90
C LEU A 53 11.48 -24.19 2.07
N ASP A 54 12.49 -24.38 1.21
CA ASP A 54 12.98 -23.33 0.31
C ASP A 54 11.99 -23.03 -0.84
N CYS A 55 11.09 -23.96 -1.20
CA CYS A 55 9.98 -23.70 -2.12
C CYS A 55 8.96 -22.72 -1.51
N GLU A 56 8.64 -22.90 -0.22
CA GLU A 56 7.66 -22.08 0.52
C GLU A 56 8.22 -20.74 0.99
N ARG A 57 9.55 -20.62 1.12
CA ARG A 57 10.21 -19.33 1.37
C ARG A 57 9.91 -18.39 0.21
N ARG A 58 8.86 -17.58 0.39
CA ARG A 58 8.49 -16.47 -0.48
C ARG A 58 9.76 -15.65 -0.70
N LYS A 59 10.28 -15.63 -1.94
CA LYS A 59 11.40 -14.76 -2.31
C LYS A 59 10.99 -13.34 -1.94
N ILE A 60 11.51 -12.83 -0.83
CA ILE A 60 11.32 -11.44 -0.44
C ILE A 60 12.08 -10.64 -1.49
N LYS A 61 11.37 -10.15 -2.50
CA LYS A 61 11.87 -9.05 -3.31
C LYS A 61 11.97 -7.87 -2.37
N LEU A 62 13.13 -7.71 -1.74
CA LEU A 62 13.49 -6.46 -1.10
C LEU A 62 13.53 -5.43 -2.22
N CYS A 63 12.46 -4.66 -2.38
CA CYS A 63 12.53 -3.44 -3.17
C CYS A 63 13.40 -2.49 -2.35
N ASN A 64 14.70 -2.47 -2.62
CA ASN A 64 15.54 -1.38 -2.17
C ASN A 64 14.98 -0.11 -2.79
N PHE A 65 14.19 0.64 -2.02
CA PHE A 65 13.89 2.02 -2.31
C PHE A 65 15.16 2.80 -1.99
N ASN A 66 16.16 2.67 -2.85
CA ASN A 66 17.26 3.60 -2.86
C ASN A 66 16.60 4.95 -3.15
N VAL A 67 16.43 5.77 -2.11
CA VAL A 67 16.17 7.19 -2.28
C VAL A 67 17.45 7.74 -2.89
N THR A 68 17.57 7.58 -4.20
CA THR A 68 18.59 8.25 -5.00
C THR A 68 18.30 9.72 -4.82
N ASP A 69 19.11 10.38 -4.00
CA ASP A 69 19.21 11.84 -3.79
C ASP A 69 18.11 12.61 -4.51
N LYS A 70 16.87 12.46 -4.01
CA LYS A 70 15.72 13.10 -4.65
C LYS A 70 15.90 14.54 -4.25
N ARG A 71 16.36 15.38 -5.18
CA ARG A 71 16.38 16.83 -5.02
C ARG A 71 15.04 17.21 -4.43
N GLU A 72 15.02 17.52 -3.14
CA GLU A 72 13.79 17.86 -2.47
C GLU A 72 13.27 19.11 -3.18
N THR A 73 12.06 19.00 -3.72
CA THR A 73 11.46 20.10 -4.45
C THR A 73 11.41 21.35 -3.57
N TRP A 74 11.64 22.53 -4.14
CA TRP A 74 11.78 23.77 -3.35
C TRP A 74 10.60 24.03 -2.39
N TYR A 75 9.41 23.56 -2.74
CA TYR A 75 8.19 23.70 -1.93
C TYR A 75 8.08 22.67 -0.81
N SER A 76 8.72 21.49 -0.92
CA SER A 76 8.73 20.47 0.14
C SER A 76 9.74 20.80 1.24
N ILE A 77 10.81 21.52 0.92
CA ILE A 77 11.84 21.94 1.90
C ILE A 77 11.29 23.02 2.85
N LYS A 78 10.54 24.00 2.32
CA LYS A 78 10.09 25.17 3.10
C LYS A 78 8.75 24.99 3.81
N PHE A 79 7.88 24.10 3.33
CA PHE A 79 6.54 23.94 3.87
C PHE A 79 6.21 22.46 4.09
N SER A 80 5.98 22.10 5.35
CA SER A 80 5.57 20.73 5.71
C SER A 80 4.08 20.45 5.49
N ASN A 81 3.26 21.48 5.19
CA ASN A 81 1.82 21.37 5.02
C ASN A 81 1.40 21.61 3.57
N TYR A 82 0.67 20.64 2.99
CA TYR A 82 0.11 20.70 1.65
C TYR A 82 -0.73 21.96 1.40
N HIS A 83 -1.58 22.34 2.36
CA HIS A 83 -2.38 23.55 2.23
C HIS A 83 -1.49 24.79 2.14
N SER A 84 -0.50 24.93 3.03
CA SER A 84 0.44 26.05 3.00
C SER A 84 1.15 26.19 1.64
N ILE A 85 1.53 25.07 1.00
CA ILE A 85 2.14 25.07 -0.34
C ILE A 85 1.16 25.63 -1.39
N ILE A 86 -0.11 25.22 -1.36
CA ILE A 86 -1.13 25.73 -2.29
C ILE A 86 -1.32 27.23 -2.09
N TRP A 87 -1.48 27.68 -0.85
CA TRP A 87 -1.70 29.09 -0.53
C TRP A 87 -0.53 29.96 -0.99
N MET A 88 0.71 29.52 -0.73
CA MET A 88 1.91 30.21 -1.19
C MET A 88 1.99 30.25 -2.72
N THR A 89 1.69 29.14 -3.38
CA THR A 89 1.68 29.09 -4.85
C THR A 89 0.63 30.03 -5.44
N ALA A 90 -0.55 30.12 -4.82
CA ALA A 90 -1.60 31.04 -5.24
C ALA A 90 -1.15 32.51 -5.12
N TRP A 91 -0.49 32.87 -4.01
CA TRP A 91 0.09 34.21 -3.83
C TRP A 91 1.19 34.52 -4.83
N VAL A 92 2.09 33.58 -5.12
CA VAL A 92 3.14 33.75 -6.14
C VAL A 92 2.53 33.96 -7.52
N LEU A 93 1.52 33.15 -7.91
CA LEU A 93 0.85 33.31 -9.20
C LEU A 93 0.12 34.66 -9.32
N ARG A 94 -0.54 35.11 -8.24
CA ARG A 94 -1.17 36.43 -8.20
C ARG A 94 -0.13 37.55 -8.29
N PHE A 95 0.99 37.43 -7.58
CA PHE A 95 2.09 38.37 -7.67
C PHE A 95 2.61 38.49 -9.10
N LEU A 96 2.89 37.36 -9.77
CA LEU A 96 3.32 37.34 -11.17
C LEU A 96 2.27 37.99 -12.10
N SER A 97 0.98 37.72 -11.88
CA SER A 97 -0.11 38.33 -12.64
C SER A 97 -0.18 39.84 -12.42
N ASN A 98 0.01 40.30 -11.18
CA ASN A 98 0.04 41.71 -10.83
C ASN A 98 1.27 42.40 -11.46
N CYS A 99 2.44 41.78 -11.45
CA CYS A 99 3.64 42.30 -12.12
C CYS A 99 3.46 42.41 -13.64
N SER A 100 2.71 41.49 -14.24
CA SER A 100 2.44 41.47 -15.68
C SER A 100 1.38 42.49 -16.11
N THR A 101 0.57 42.98 -15.17
CA THR A 101 -0.50 43.93 -15.46
C THR A 101 0.01 45.35 -15.25
N GLN A 102 0.20 46.11 -16.33
CA GLN A 102 0.72 47.49 -16.30
C GLN A 102 -0.24 48.53 -15.67
N SER A 103 -1.36 48.09 -15.09
CA SER A 103 -2.41 48.98 -14.56
C SER A 103 -2.40 49.05 -13.03
N ARG A 104 -2.80 50.20 -12.48
CA ARG A 104 -3.00 50.47 -11.03
C ARG A 104 -4.01 49.55 -10.33
N ASN A 105 -4.66 48.63 -11.03
CA ASN A 105 -5.57 47.63 -10.45
C ASN A 105 -4.80 46.40 -9.94
N ILE A 106 -3.93 46.62 -8.94
CA ILE A 106 -3.29 45.51 -8.22
C ILE A 106 -4.36 44.85 -7.36
N ASN A 107 -4.58 43.56 -7.56
CA ASN A 107 -5.51 42.82 -6.71
C ASN A 107 -4.84 42.53 -5.35
N LEU A 108 -5.21 43.32 -4.35
CA LEU A 108 -4.77 43.20 -2.95
C LEU A 108 -5.82 42.53 -2.05
N LYS A 109 -6.90 42.01 -2.63
CA LYS A 109 -7.99 41.38 -1.86
C LYS A 109 -7.60 39.96 -1.45
N GLU A 110 -8.47 39.30 -0.70
CA GLU A 110 -8.32 37.88 -0.36
C GLU A 110 -8.21 37.00 -1.62
N LEU A 111 -7.61 35.82 -1.47
CA LEU A 111 -7.49 34.85 -2.56
C LEU A 111 -8.88 34.31 -2.94
N PHE A 112 -9.22 34.41 -4.21
CA PHE A 112 -10.46 33.82 -4.70
C PHE A 112 -10.30 32.31 -4.84
N ALA A 113 -11.40 31.56 -4.66
CA ALA A 113 -11.40 30.10 -4.81
C ALA A 113 -10.88 29.62 -6.19
N SER A 114 -11.09 30.44 -7.24
CA SER A 114 -10.57 30.18 -8.58
C SER A 114 -9.04 30.20 -8.64
N GLU A 115 -8.38 31.10 -7.91
CA GLU A 115 -6.92 31.20 -7.85
C GLU A 115 -6.32 30.05 -7.04
N ILE A 116 -6.97 29.66 -5.94
CA ILE A 116 -6.58 28.49 -5.16
C ILE A 116 -6.67 27.23 -6.03
N LYS A 117 -7.76 27.06 -6.80
CA LYS A 117 -7.92 25.95 -7.73
C LYS A 117 -6.84 25.96 -8.82
N LYS A 118 -6.54 27.14 -9.38
CA LYS A 118 -5.47 27.31 -10.38
C LYS A 118 -4.11 26.92 -9.80
N ALA A 119 -3.78 27.38 -8.59
CA ALA A 119 -2.54 27.04 -7.90
C ALA A 119 -2.38 25.53 -7.69
N LYS A 120 -3.45 24.85 -7.24
CA LYS A 120 -3.45 23.39 -7.10
C LYS A 120 -3.16 22.69 -8.43
N ASN A 121 -3.84 23.07 -9.50
CA ASN A 121 -3.62 22.47 -10.81
C ASN A 121 -2.19 22.70 -11.33
N THR A 122 -1.66 23.92 -11.16
CA THR A 122 -0.28 24.25 -11.54
C THR A 122 0.73 23.38 -10.80
N LEU A 123 0.55 23.17 -9.49
CA LEU A 123 1.42 22.29 -8.70
C LEU A 123 1.38 20.84 -9.19
N ILE A 124 0.18 20.30 -9.42
CA ILE A 124 0.02 18.93 -9.93
C ILE A 124 0.71 18.79 -11.29
N CYS A 125 0.47 19.71 -12.22
CA CYS A 125 1.15 19.71 -13.52
C CYS A 125 2.67 19.83 -13.39
N SER A 126 3.17 20.62 -12.44
CA SER A 126 4.62 20.75 -12.19
C SER A 126 5.23 19.44 -11.72
N VAL A 127 4.61 18.77 -10.74
CA VAL A 127 5.04 17.45 -10.26
C VAL A 127 4.96 16.43 -11.39
N GLN A 128 3.85 16.41 -12.13
CA GLN A 128 3.69 15.46 -13.23
C GLN A 128 4.78 15.62 -14.29
N ARG A 129 5.13 16.86 -14.64
CA ARG A 129 6.26 17.12 -15.55
C ARG A 129 7.59 16.67 -14.97
N GLU A 130 7.82 16.86 -13.67
CA GLU A 130 9.10 16.47 -13.07
C GLU A 130 9.30 14.94 -13.03
N TYR A 131 8.23 14.17 -12.81
CA TYR A 131 8.31 12.71 -12.63
C TYR A 131 7.92 11.89 -13.87
N PHE A 132 7.17 12.45 -14.82
CA PHE A 132 6.64 11.74 -16.00
C PHE A 132 6.99 12.42 -17.32
N SER A 133 7.97 13.34 -17.36
CA SER A 133 8.54 13.82 -18.64
C SER A 133 9.42 12.76 -19.28
#